data_AF-A0A9X3ILF8-F1
#
_entry.id   AF-A0A9X3ILF8-F1
#
_cell.length_a   1.000
_cell.length_b   1.000
_cell.length_c   1.000
_cell.angle_alpha   90.00
_cell.angle_beta   90.00
_cell.angle_gamma   90.00
#
_symmetry.space_group_name_H-M   'P 1'
#
loop_
_entity.id
_entity.type
_entity.pdbx_description
1 polymer ?
#
loop_
_entity_poly.entity_id
_entity_poly.type
_entity_poly.pdbx_seq_one_letter_code
_entity_poly.pdbx_strand_id
1 'polypeptide(L)'
;MTEASLIALVSPQGVIARISPARLIDPDAGTKPGWRWLPIVEEYGEPFGDTVEADRVLRLVQDPAAIPQPKRQVAKTLVEARVDRYPGKLTEIMAILMQDGSKFVRWISRDYPFVNSDDPDTIAVLEAVDLDPDEILAPGDD
;
A
#
# COMPACT_ATOMS: atom_id res chain seq x y z
N MET A 1 -5.99 33.84 13.45
CA MET A 1 -5.49 32.47 13.66
C MET A 1 -6.52 31.55 13.05
N THR A 2 -6.25 31.07 11.85
CA THR A 2 -7.13 30.14 11.13
C THR A 2 -6.92 28.77 11.78
N GLU A 3 -7.92 28.27 12.53
CA GLU A 3 -7.84 26.93 13.10
C GLU A 3 -7.77 25.91 11.97
N ALA A 4 -6.75 25.05 11.98
CA ALA A 4 -6.64 23.96 11.02
C ALA A 4 -7.82 22.98 11.24
N SER A 5 -8.69 22.85 10.25
CA SER A 5 -9.85 21.95 10.32
C SER A 5 -9.45 20.47 10.18
N LEU A 6 -8.30 20.23 9.53
CA LEU A 6 -7.75 18.92 9.22
C LEU A 6 -6.27 18.84 9.63
N ILE A 7 -5.85 17.64 10.03
CA ILE A 7 -4.45 17.31 10.28
C ILE A 7 -4.06 16.05 9.50
N ALA A 8 -2.80 15.99 9.05
CA ALA A 8 -2.22 14.86 8.36
C ALA A 8 -1.20 14.14 9.24
N LEU A 9 -1.25 12.81 9.28
CA LEU A 9 -0.16 11.99 9.82
C LEU A 9 0.87 11.77 8.71
N VAL A 10 2.08 12.27 8.93
CA VAL A 10 3.16 12.25 7.94
C VAL A 10 4.30 11.37 8.44
N SER A 11 4.81 10.52 7.55
CA SER A 11 5.95 9.66 7.81
C SER A 11 7.27 10.44 7.82
N PRO A 12 8.37 9.84 8.32
CA PRO A 12 9.69 10.45 8.26
C PRO A 12 10.14 10.79 6.83
N GLN A 13 9.60 10.08 5.83
CA GLN A 13 9.89 10.27 4.40
C GLN A 13 8.95 11.29 3.73
N GLY A 14 8.11 12.00 4.51
CA GLY A 14 7.19 13.01 3.97
C GLY A 14 5.88 12.45 3.40
N VAL A 15 5.59 11.16 3.57
CA VAL A 15 4.37 10.54 3.02
C VAL A 15 3.18 10.72 3.97
N ILE A 16 2.06 11.23 3.46
CA ILE A 16 0.80 11.31 4.20
C ILE A 16 0.19 9.91 4.28
N ALA A 17 0.08 9.36 5.50
CA ALA A 17 -0.57 8.07 5.71
C ALA A 17 -2.04 8.19 6.09
N ARG A 18 -2.44 9.33 6.66
CA ARG A 18 -3.81 9.56 7.12
C ARG A 18 -4.12 11.04 7.20
N ILE A 19 -5.33 11.45 6.83
CA ILE A 19 -5.88 12.78 7.10
C ILE A 19 -7.07 12.60 8.05
N SER A 20 -7.23 13.47 9.03
CA SER A 20 -8.34 13.41 9.97
C SER A 20 -8.74 14.80 10.45
N PRO A 21 -10.00 15.01 10.86
CA PRO A 21 -10.41 16.26 11.50
C PRO A 21 -9.55 16.54 12.73
N ALA A 22 -9.02 17.77 12.82
CA ALA A 22 -8.14 18.17 13.92
C ALA A 22 -8.78 17.94 15.29
N ARG A 23 -10.10 18.17 15.38
CA ARG A 23 -10.90 17.95 16.60
C ARG A 23 -10.94 16.50 17.11
N LEU A 24 -10.57 15.52 16.27
CA LEU A 24 -10.68 14.09 16.58
C LEU A 24 -9.34 13.45 16.97
N ILE A 25 -8.24 14.20 16.89
CA ILE A 25 -6.90 13.69 17.16
C ILE A 25 -6.21 14.64 18.13
N ASP A 26 -5.56 14.09 19.14
CA ASP A 26 -4.60 14.81 19.96
C ASP A 26 -3.26 14.86 19.20
N PRO A 27 -2.82 16.03 18.71
CA PRO A 27 -1.58 16.15 17.94
C PRO A 27 -0.33 15.90 18.79
N ASP A 28 -0.44 15.99 20.13
CA ASP A 28 0.64 15.69 21.07
C ASP A 28 0.67 14.21 21.47
N ALA A 29 -0.33 13.42 21.06
CA ALA A 29 -0.31 11.99 21.26
C ALA A 29 0.86 11.36 20.49
N GLY A 30 1.71 10.63 21.23
CA GLY A 30 2.93 10.04 20.70
C GLY A 30 2.68 9.22 19.44
N THR A 31 3.34 9.60 18.35
CA THR A 31 3.36 8.85 17.10
C THR A 31 4.60 7.95 17.04
N LYS A 32 4.66 7.06 16.05
CA LYS A 32 5.87 6.23 15.81
C LYS A 32 7.09 7.14 15.60
N PRO A 33 8.32 6.69 15.91
CA PRO A 33 9.52 7.52 15.74
C PRO A 33 9.63 8.17 14.34
N GLY A 34 9.79 9.49 14.31
CA GLY A 34 9.91 10.29 13.09
C GLY A 34 8.59 10.57 12.35
N TRP A 35 7.47 10.08 12.86
CA TRP A 35 6.15 10.48 12.39
C TRP A 35 5.72 11.78 13.07
N ARG A 36 4.84 12.54 12.41
CA ARG A 36 4.31 13.78 12.98
C ARG A 36 2.93 14.10 12.44
N TRP A 37 2.10 14.68 13.29
CA TRP A 37 0.86 15.32 12.88
C TRP A 37 1.16 16.72 12.37
N LEU A 38 0.75 17.03 11.15
CA LEU A 38 0.89 18.37 10.57
C LEU A 38 -0.49 18.98 10.31
N PRO A 39 -0.73 20.23 10.74
CA PRO A 39 -1.96 20.95 10.40
C PRO A 39 -2.02 21.23 8.91
N ILE A 40 -3.17 20.92 8.29
CA ILE A 40 -3.48 21.35 6.94
C ILE A 40 -4.18 22.69 7.08
N VAL A 41 -3.45 23.78 6.81
CA VAL A 41 -4.01 25.13 6.75
C VAL A 41 -4.41 25.44 5.32
N GLU A 42 -5.71 25.67 5.10
CA GLU A 42 -6.25 26.30 3.89
C GLU A 42 -5.90 27.79 3.89
N GLU A 43 -4.63 28.15 3.78
CA GLU A 43 -4.27 29.55 3.54
C GLU A 43 -3.59 29.66 2.19
N TYR A 44 -4.27 30.35 1.27
CA TYR A 44 -3.72 30.80 0.00
C TYR A 44 -2.54 31.75 0.28
N GLY A 45 -1.32 31.21 0.35
CA GLY A 45 -0.13 32.04 0.49
C GLY A 45 1.13 31.23 0.75
N GLU A 46 1.96 31.11 -0.28
CA GLU A 46 3.35 30.61 -0.28
C GLU A 46 3.49 29.12 0.16
N PRO A 47 3.44 28.18 -0.81
CA PRO A 47 3.49 26.76 -0.51
C PRO A 47 4.88 26.37 0.00
N PHE A 48 4.85 25.39 0.90
CA PHE A 48 5.86 24.34 1.09
C PHE A 48 6.91 24.28 -0.03
N GLY A 49 8.18 24.26 0.37
CA GLY A 49 9.31 24.03 -0.52
C GLY A 49 9.05 22.87 -1.50
N ASP A 50 9.57 23.05 -2.70
CA ASP A 50 9.30 22.24 -3.90
C ASP A 50 7.83 22.11 -4.29
N THR A 51 7.46 22.92 -5.29
CA THR A 51 6.16 23.01 -6.00
C THR A 51 5.45 21.69 -6.32
N VAL A 52 6.17 20.55 -6.34
CA VAL A 52 5.61 19.21 -6.59
C VAL A 52 4.78 18.70 -5.41
N GLU A 53 5.17 18.98 -4.16
CA GLU A 53 4.44 18.50 -2.99
C GLU A 53 3.11 19.25 -2.80
N ALA A 54 3.12 20.56 -3.04
CA ALA A 54 1.91 21.39 -2.98
C ALA A 54 0.90 21.04 -4.07
N ASP A 55 1.35 20.78 -5.31
CA ASP A 55 0.47 20.37 -6.40
C ASP A 55 -0.13 18.97 -6.14
N ARG A 56 0.65 18.08 -5.50
CA ARG A 56 0.18 16.74 -5.10
C ARG A 56 -0.88 16.81 -4.00
N VAL A 57 -0.67 17.63 -2.97
CA VAL A 57 -1.64 17.84 -1.90
C VAL A 57 -2.92 18.51 -2.44
N LEU A 58 -2.78 19.51 -3.32
CA LEU A 58 -3.92 20.18 -3.94
C LEU A 58 -4.76 19.21 -4.78
N ARG A 59 -4.14 18.33 -5.57
CA ARG A 59 -4.85 17.28 -6.32
C ARG A 59 -5.56 16.27 -5.41
N LEU A 60 -4.96 15.86 -4.30
CA LEU A 60 -5.58 14.94 -3.35
C LEU A 60 -6.77 15.56 -2.61
N VAL A 61 -6.76 16.89 -2.42
CA VAL A 61 -7.90 17.65 -1.86
C VAL A 61 -9.01 17.81 -2.89
N GLN A 62 -8.66 18.04 -4.16
CA GLN A 62 -9.63 18.22 -5.25
C GLN A 62 -10.25 16.91 -5.74
N ASP A 63 -9.50 15.81 -5.67
CA ASP A 63 -9.96 14.47 -6.02
C ASP A 63 -9.54 13.46 -4.94
N PRO A 64 -10.39 13.24 -3.91
CA PRO A 64 -10.12 12.24 -2.89
C PRO A 64 -10.09 10.80 -3.44
N ALA A 65 -10.54 10.55 -4.68
CA ALA A 65 -10.37 9.25 -5.35
C ALA A 65 -8.95 9.05 -5.89
N ALA A 66 -8.15 10.11 -6.02
CA ALA A 66 -6.73 10.05 -6.37
C ALA A 66 -5.84 9.62 -5.18
N ILE A 67 -6.39 9.51 -3.97
CA ILE A 67 -5.71 8.84 -2.85
C ILE A 67 -5.53 7.37 -3.27
N PRO A 68 -4.28 6.85 -3.35
CA PRO A 68 -4.07 5.44 -3.61
C PRO A 68 -4.84 4.64 -2.57
N GLN A 69 -5.93 4.01 -2.99
CA GLN A 69 -6.67 3.11 -2.12
C GLN A 69 -5.68 2.04 -1.66
N PRO A 70 -5.69 1.65 -0.37
CA PRO A 70 -4.88 0.54 0.07
C PRO A 70 -5.18 -0.64 -0.85
N LYS A 71 -4.15 -1.07 -1.59
CA LYS A 71 -4.27 -2.18 -2.54
C LYS A 71 -4.84 -3.36 -1.78
N ARG A 72 -5.85 -4.02 -2.34
CA ARG A 72 -6.44 -5.21 -1.74
C ARG A 72 -5.34 -6.25 -1.57
N GLN A 73 -5.21 -6.78 -0.36
CA GLN A 73 -4.17 -7.74 0.00
C GLN A 73 -4.76 -9.15 0.15
N VAL A 74 -3.97 -10.16 -0.24
CA VAL A 74 -4.31 -11.58 -0.15
C VAL A 74 -3.20 -12.28 0.62
N ALA A 75 -3.56 -13.15 1.57
CA ALA A 75 -2.59 -13.90 2.34
C ALA A 75 -1.83 -14.89 1.43
N LYS A 76 -0.50 -14.95 1.55
CA LYS A 76 0.33 -15.90 0.79
C LYS A 76 -0.08 -17.35 1.05
N THR A 77 -0.47 -17.68 2.28
CA THR A 77 -0.97 -19.02 2.63
C THR A 77 -2.26 -19.38 1.91
N LEU A 78 -3.14 -18.41 1.65
CA LEU A 78 -4.36 -18.61 0.88
C LEU A 78 -4.05 -18.79 -0.61
N VAL A 79 -3.10 -18.01 -1.13
CA VAL A 79 -2.57 -18.18 -2.49
C VAL A 79 -1.98 -19.59 -2.66
N GLU A 80 -1.10 -20.01 -1.74
CA GLU A 80 -0.51 -21.36 -1.73
C GLU A 80 -1.59 -22.45 -1.66
N ALA A 81 -2.57 -22.32 -0.76
CA ALA A 81 -3.67 -23.29 -0.64
C ALA A 81 -4.55 -23.38 -1.91
N ARG A 82 -4.69 -22.29 -2.67
CA ARG A 82 -5.40 -22.28 -3.95
C ARG A 82 -4.55 -22.90 -5.06
N VAL A 83 -3.27 -22.56 -5.11
CA VAL A 83 -2.31 -23.17 -6.05
C VAL A 83 -2.19 -24.67 -5.82
N ASP A 84 -2.19 -25.14 -4.57
CA ASP A 84 -2.10 -26.57 -4.20
C ASP A 84 -3.26 -27.41 -4.73
N ARG A 85 -4.37 -26.80 -5.15
CA ARG A 85 -5.46 -27.50 -5.87
C ARG A 85 -5.03 -27.98 -7.25
N TYR A 86 -3.95 -27.41 -7.79
CA TYR A 86 -3.40 -27.69 -9.10
C TYR A 86 -2.08 -28.48 -8.96
N PRO A 87 -2.06 -29.78 -9.27
CA PRO A 87 -0.89 -30.63 -9.03
C PRO A 87 0.38 -30.10 -9.72
N GLY A 88 1.45 -29.95 -8.94
CA GLY A 88 2.78 -29.52 -9.44
C GLY A 88 2.95 -28.01 -9.63
N LYS A 89 1.88 -27.21 -9.60
CA LYS A 89 1.96 -25.77 -9.89
C LYS A 89 2.73 -24.98 -8.85
N LEU A 90 2.66 -25.36 -7.57
CA LEU A 90 3.49 -24.74 -6.55
C LEU A 90 4.99 -24.93 -6.84
N THR A 91 5.39 -26.12 -7.32
CA THR A 91 6.79 -26.40 -7.70
C THR A 91 7.22 -25.58 -8.92
N GLU A 92 6.35 -25.45 -9.94
CA GLU A 92 6.62 -24.62 -11.12
C GLU A 92 6.77 -23.13 -10.75
N ILE A 93 5.87 -22.59 -9.92
CA ILE A 93 5.96 -21.22 -9.40
C ILE A 93 7.29 -21.01 -8.67
N MET A 94 7.66 -21.92 -7.77
CA MET A 94 8.93 -21.82 -7.05
C MET A 94 10.13 -21.86 -8.00
N ALA A 95 10.08 -22.69 -9.04
CA ALA A 95 11.12 -22.74 -10.06
C ALA A 95 11.28 -21.41 -10.82
N ILE A 96 10.17 -20.74 -11.18
CA ILE A 96 10.18 -19.42 -11.82
C ILE A 96 10.74 -18.37 -10.87
N LEU A 97 10.26 -18.33 -9.62
CA LEU A 97 10.73 -17.37 -8.62
C LEU A 97 12.23 -17.51 -8.37
N MET A 98 12.77 -18.73 -8.33
CA MET A 98 14.21 -18.96 -8.15
C MET A 98 15.08 -18.41 -9.29
N GLN A 99 14.53 -18.14 -10.48
CA GLN A 99 15.27 -17.48 -11.56
C GLN A 99 15.58 -16.01 -11.25
N ASP A 100 14.80 -15.40 -10.34
CA ASP A 100 15.01 -14.06 -9.82
C ASP A 100 15.08 -14.08 -8.28
N GLY A 101 16.31 -14.13 -7.76
CA GLY A 101 16.56 -14.21 -6.32
C GLY A 101 15.87 -13.10 -5.51
N SER A 102 15.60 -11.93 -6.09
CA SER A 102 14.92 -10.84 -5.39
C SER A 102 13.42 -11.13 -5.24
N LYS A 103 12.78 -11.66 -6.30
CA LYS A 103 11.38 -12.10 -6.26
C LYS A 103 11.20 -13.27 -5.31
N PHE A 104 12.12 -14.24 -5.34
CA PHE A 104 12.12 -15.37 -4.41
C PHE A 104 12.18 -14.90 -2.95
N VAL A 105 13.13 -14.04 -2.60
CA VAL A 105 13.29 -13.51 -1.23
C VAL A 105 12.03 -12.76 -0.78
N ARG A 106 11.43 -11.94 -1.65
CA ARG A 106 10.15 -11.25 -1.35
C ARG A 106 9.01 -12.24 -1.12
N TRP A 107 8.94 -13.32 -1.90
CA TRP A 107 7.92 -14.35 -1.77
C TRP A 107 8.02 -15.11 -0.44
N ILE A 108 9.22 -15.57 -0.07
CA ILE A 108 9.42 -16.36 1.17
C ILE A 108 9.50 -15.52 2.45
N SER A 109 9.58 -14.18 2.34
CA SER A 109 9.68 -13.30 3.50
C SER A 109 8.44 -13.41 4.39
N ARG A 110 8.68 -13.71 5.67
CA ARG A 110 7.64 -13.79 6.71
C ARG A 110 7.16 -12.43 7.20
N ASP A 111 7.99 -11.40 7.03
CA ASP A 111 7.65 -10.02 7.42
C ASP A 111 6.57 -9.42 6.51
N TYR A 112 6.38 -10.00 5.32
CA TYR A 112 5.39 -9.61 4.33
C TYR A 112 4.49 -10.81 3.99
N PRO A 113 3.56 -11.22 4.88
CA PRO A 113 2.75 -12.43 4.68
C PRO A 113 1.63 -12.26 3.63
N PHE A 114 1.50 -11.07 3.04
CA PHE A 114 0.48 -10.73 2.06
C PHE A 114 1.10 -10.32 0.72
N VAL A 115 0.34 -10.53 -0.35
CA VAL A 115 0.58 -9.98 -1.69
C VAL A 115 -0.57 -9.05 -2.07
N ASN A 116 -0.30 -8.02 -2.87
CA ASN A 116 -1.37 -7.21 -3.42
C ASN A 116 -2.06 -8.00 -4.53
N SER A 117 -3.39 -7.94 -4.62
CA SER A 117 -4.16 -8.67 -5.64
C SER A 117 -3.87 -8.18 -7.07
N ASP A 118 -3.32 -6.97 -7.20
CA ASP A 118 -2.94 -6.34 -8.46
C ASP A 118 -1.41 -6.29 -8.66
N ASP A 119 -0.65 -7.10 -7.92
CA ASP A 119 0.81 -7.13 -8.03
C ASP A 119 1.23 -7.71 -9.40
N PRO A 120 1.85 -6.91 -10.28
CA PRO A 120 2.13 -7.33 -11.66
C PRO A 120 3.13 -8.48 -11.72
N ASP A 121 4.06 -8.56 -10.77
CA ASP A 121 5.01 -9.67 -10.68
C ASP A 121 4.30 -10.98 -10.31
N THR A 122 3.39 -10.94 -9.34
CA THR A 122 2.61 -12.11 -8.93
C THR A 122 1.69 -12.58 -10.06
N ILE A 123 1.01 -11.65 -10.74
CA ILE A 123 0.16 -11.96 -11.91
C ILE A 123 0.97 -12.66 -13.00
N ALA A 124 2.13 -12.09 -13.38
CA ALA A 124 2.97 -12.67 -14.43
C ALA A 124 3.47 -14.08 -14.08
N VAL A 125 3.76 -14.36 -12.81
CA VAL A 125 4.17 -15.70 -12.37
C VAL A 125 3.02 -16.71 -12.46
N LEU A 126 1.80 -16.31 -12.10
CA LEU A 126 0.61 -17.16 -12.19
C LEU A 126 0.25 -17.47 -13.65
N GLU A 127 0.26 -16.46 -14.52
CA GLU A 127 0.01 -16.63 -15.95
C GLU A 127 1.06 -17.53 -16.61
N ALA A 128 2.33 -17.41 -16.22
CA ALA A 128 3.42 -18.25 -16.75
C ALA A 128 3.28 -19.74 -16.41
N VAL A 129 2.47 -20.08 -15.40
CA VAL A 129 2.14 -21.47 -15.05
C VAL A 129 0.69 -21.83 -15.40
N ASP A 130 0.05 -21.09 -16.30
CA ASP A 130 -1.34 -21.33 -16.75
C ASP A 130 -2.38 -21.33 -15.61
N LEU A 131 -2.18 -20.50 -14.58
CA LEU A 131 -3.16 -20.26 -13.52
C LEU A 131 -3.90 -18.93 -13.73
N ASP A 132 -5.19 -18.91 -13.40
CA ASP A 132 -6.02 -17.70 -13.45
C ASP A 132 -5.71 -16.78 -12.24
N PRO A 133 -5.13 -15.58 -12.46
CA PRO A 133 -4.83 -14.66 -11.38
C PRO A 133 -6.08 -14.20 -10.61
N ASP A 134 -7.23 -14.07 -11.27
CA ASP A 134 -8.47 -13.61 -10.64
C ASP A 134 -9.01 -14.66 -9.67
N GLU A 135 -8.84 -15.95 -9.98
CA GLU A 135 -9.19 -17.04 -9.07
C GLU A 135 -8.20 -17.13 -7.89
N ILE A 136 -6.90 -17.10 -8.18
CA ILE A 136 -5.87 -17.32 -7.17
C ILE A 136 -5.73 -16.12 -6.22
N LEU A 137 -5.90 -14.89 -6.72
CA LEU A 137 -5.79 -13.63 -5.96
C LEU A 137 -7.16 -13.06 -5.55
N ALA A 138 -8.24 -13.85 -5.66
CA ALA A 138 -9.54 -13.47 -5.14
C ALA A 138 -9.47 -13.10 -3.64
N PRO A 139 -10.33 -12.19 -3.13
CA PRO A 139 -10.45 -11.97 -1.69
C PRO A 139 -10.67 -13.29 -0.94
N GLY A 140 -10.16 -13.38 0.29
CA GLY A 140 -10.62 -14.42 1.22
C GLY A 140 -11.93 -13.98 1.87
N ASP A 141 -12.80 -14.94 2.20
CA ASP A 141 -13.82 -14.73 3.22
C ASP A 141 -13.09 -14.82 4.57
N ASP A 142 -12.92 -13.69 5.27
CA ASP A 142 -12.40 -13.66 6.65
C ASP A 142 -13.42 -14.26 7.64
#